data_AF-A0A2B7ZW42-F1
#
_entry.id   AF-A0A2B7ZW42-F1
#
_cell.length_a   1.000
_cell.length_b   1.000
_cell.length_c   1.000
_cell.angle_alpha   90.00
_cell.angle_beta   90.00
_cell.angle_gamma   90.00
#
_symmetry.space_group_name_H-M   'P 1'
#
loop_
_entity.id
_entity.type
_entity.pdbx_description
1 polymer ?
#
loop_
_entity_poly.entity_id
_entity_poly.type
_entity_poly.pdbx_seq_one_letter_code
_entity_poly.pdbx_strand_id
1 'polypeptide(L)'
;MPVMTADLESLKFPIGKFAKPAPITKEIIADWISDISRFPARLKEAVSALSDAQLDTPYRPEGWTVRQTVNHCADSHMNAFIRIKLALTENNPQVIVYRQDSWAALPDSKSNDIGAALNITEGLHERWTILLSSLTEQELERTFFHPVQKR
;
A
#
# COMPACT_ATOMS: atom_id res chain seq x y z
N MET A 1 5.88 25.41 19.87
CA MET A 1 4.44 25.18 20.12
C MET A 1 4.24 23.69 20.20
N PRO A 2 3.69 23.12 21.30
CA PRO A 2 3.45 21.69 21.34
C PRO A 2 2.30 21.39 20.39
N VAL A 3 2.56 20.58 19.36
CA VAL A 3 1.51 20.06 18.48
C VAL A 3 0.58 19.23 19.37
N MET A 4 -0.66 19.70 19.56
CA MET A 4 -1.63 18.98 20.38
C MET A 4 -1.89 17.60 19.76
N THR A 5 -1.98 16.57 20.59
CA THR A 5 -2.09 15.16 20.17
C THR A 5 -3.23 14.86 19.19
N ALA A 6 -4.31 15.65 19.22
CA ALA A 6 -5.41 15.57 18.27
C ALA A 6 -5.01 15.91 16.81
N ASP A 7 -4.03 16.79 16.64
CA ASP A 7 -3.51 17.22 15.32
C ASP A 7 -2.68 16.12 14.66
N LEU A 8 -1.88 15.40 15.45
CA LEU A 8 -1.03 14.31 14.92
C LEU A 8 -1.83 13.11 14.41
N GLU A 9 -2.95 12.76 15.04
CA GLU A 9 -3.80 11.67 14.55
C GLU A 9 -4.49 12.03 13.23
N SER A 10 -4.96 13.28 13.07
CA SER A 10 -5.48 13.75 11.78
C SER A 10 -4.41 13.76 10.69
N LEU A 11 -3.17 14.09 11.02
CA LEU A 11 -2.05 14.02 10.06
C LEU A 11 -1.66 12.59 9.69
N LYS A 12 -1.86 11.61 10.59
CA LYS A 12 -1.66 10.18 10.29
C LYS A 12 -2.77 9.60 9.42
N PHE A 13 -4.01 10.05 9.64
CA PHE A 13 -5.20 9.59 8.93
C PHE A 13 -5.94 10.75 8.25
N PRO A 14 -5.31 11.45 7.27
CA PRO A 14 -5.86 12.67 6.69
C PRO A 14 -7.17 12.45 5.92
N ILE A 15 -7.46 11.21 5.55
CA ILE A 15 -8.71 10.78 4.90
C ILE A 15 -9.52 9.80 5.76
N GLY A 16 -9.23 9.73 7.07
CA GLY A 16 -9.82 8.77 8.00
C GLY A 16 -9.20 7.37 7.93
N LYS A 17 -9.78 6.45 8.70
CA LYS A 17 -9.39 5.03 8.74
C LYS A 17 -10.28 4.22 7.80
N PHE A 18 -9.76 3.09 7.30
CA PHE A 18 -10.56 2.18 6.49
C PHE A 18 -11.79 1.68 7.28
N ALA A 19 -12.97 1.95 6.74
CA ALA A 19 -14.23 1.41 7.21
C ALA A 19 -14.73 0.39 6.18
N LYS A 20 -14.72 -0.91 6.54
CA LYS A 20 -15.18 -1.99 5.65
C LYS A 20 -16.68 -1.81 5.38
N PRO A 21 -17.11 -1.63 4.11
CA PRO A 21 -18.53 -1.58 3.80
C PRO A 21 -19.19 -2.95 4.02
N ALA A 22 -20.48 -2.93 4.36
CA ALA A 22 -21.30 -4.13 4.49
C ALA A 22 -22.70 -3.81 3.92
N PRO A 23 -23.12 -4.44 2.80
CA PRO A 23 -22.40 -5.46 2.03
C PRO A 23 -21.25 -4.91 1.16
N ILE A 24 -20.35 -5.79 0.71
CA ILE A 24 -19.41 -5.51 -0.39
C ILE A 24 -20.10 -5.95 -1.69
N THR A 25 -20.41 -5.01 -2.58
CA THR A 25 -21.09 -5.31 -3.86
C THR A 25 -20.09 -5.44 -5.01
N LYS A 26 -20.55 -5.95 -6.16
CA LYS A 26 -19.73 -6.08 -7.38
C LYS A 26 -19.25 -4.72 -7.89
N GLU A 27 -20.08 -3.69 -7.74
CA GLU A 27 -19.75 -2.31 -8.13
C GLU A 27 -18.62 -1.78 -7.25
N ILE A 28 -18.69 -1.99 -5.93
CA ILE A 28 -17.60 -1.62 -5.00
C ILE A 28 -16.30 -2.34 -5.35
N ILE A 29 -16.37 -3.64 -5.67
CA ILE A 29 -15.19 -4.41 -6.09
C ILE A 29 -14.61 -3.86 -7.40
N ALA A 30 -15.44 -3.55 -8.39
CA ALA A 30 -15.01 -2.97 -9.65
C ALA A 30 -14.34 -1.59 -9.45
N ASP A 31 -14.89 -0.76 -8.57
CA ASP A 31 -14.31 0.54 -8.20
C ASP A 31 -12.95 0.37 -7.51
N TRP A 32 -12.81 -0.58 -6.58
CA TRP A 32 -11.52 -0.87 -5.94
C TRP A 32 -10.47 -1.41 -6.91
N ILE A 33 -10.85 -2.26 -7.87
CA ILE A 33 -9.95 -2.72 -8.93
C ILE A 33 -9.52 -1.53 -9.81
N SER A 34 -10.44 -0.61 -10.11
CA SER A 34 -10.15 0.64 -10.84
C SER A 34 -9.20 1.57 -10.05
N ASP A 35 -9.32 1.61 -8.72
CA ASP A 35 -8.39 2.36 -7.88
C ASP A 35 -6.99 1.73 -7.86
N ILE A 36 -6.90 0.40 -7.75
CA ILE A 36 -5.64 -0.34 -7.85
C ILE A 36 -4.98 -0.06 -9.21
N SER A 37 -5.72 -0.12 -10.33
CA SER A 37 -5.13 0.07 -11.66
C SER A 37 -4.63 1.51 -11.90
N ARG A 38 -5.32 2.52 -11.35
CA ARG A 38 -4.96 3.94 -11.52
C ARG A 38 -3.89 4.42 -10.54
N PHE A 39 -3.66 3.69 -9.45
CA PHE A 39 -2.74 4.09 -8.39
C PHE A 39 -1.32 4.47 -8.88
N PRO A 40 -0.64 3.69 -9.74
CA PRO A 40 0.73 4.01 -10.15
C PRO A 40 0.85 5.35 -10.87
N ALA A 41 -0.09 5.64 -11.78
CA ALA A 41 -0.11 6.90 -12.53
C ALA A 41 -0.34 8.10 -11.59
N ARG A 42 -1.29 7.98 -10.65
CA ARG A 42 -1.59 9.04 -9.67
C ARG A 42 -0.42 9.27 -8.71
N LEU A 43 0.25 8.21 -8.28
CA LEU A 43 1.43 8.31 -7.42
C LEU A 43 2.57 9.01 -8.16
N LYS A 44 2.84 8.62 -9.41
CA LYS A 44 3.86 9.24 -10.27
C LYS A 44 3.58 10.72 -10.49
N GLU A 45 2.34 11.09 -10.80
CA GLU A 45 1.91 12.47 -10.96
C GLU A 45 2.17 13.29 -9.69
N ALA A 46 1.75 12.78 -8.52
CA ALA A 46 1.88 13.46 -7.24
C ALA A 46 3.33 13.78 -6.83
N VAL A 47 4.31 13.01 -7.31
CA VAL A 47 5.74 13.17 -6.94
C VAL A 47 6.60 13.71 -8.07
N SER A 48 6.07 13.81 -9.29
CA SER A 48 6.83 14.16 -10.51
C SER A 48 7.51 15.52 -10.47
N ALA A 49 6.92 16.49 -9.76
CA ALA A 49 7.43 17.86 -9.66
C ALA A 49 8.24 18.12 -8.37
N LEU A 50 8.46 17.09 -7.54
CA LEU A 50 9.17 17.26 -6.27
C LEU A 50 10.68 17.22 -6.49
N SER A 51 11.39 18.18 -5.91
CA SER A 51 12.84 18.15 -5.77
C SER A 51 13.28 17.11 -4.73
N ASP A 52 14.55 16.70 -4.75
CA ASP A 52 15.11 15.79 -3.74
C ASP A 52 14.90 16.29 -2.30
N ALA A 53 15.07 17.60 -2.06
CA ALA A 53 14.83 18.18 -0.74
C ALA A 53 13.35 18.05 -0.30
N GLN A 54 12.40 18.15 -1.24
CA GLN A 54 10.98 17.94 -0.95
C GLN A 54 10.67 16.44 -0.76
N LEU A 55 11.31 15.56 -1.53
CA LEU A 55 11.21 14.12 -1.34
C LEU A 55 11.71 13.68 0.05
N ASP A 56 12.71 14.38 0.58
CA ASP A 56 13.28 14.15 1.91
C ASP A 56 12.56 14.90 3.03
N THR A 57 11.44 15.58 2.73
CA THR A 57 10.61 16.24 3.74
C THR A 57 9.67 15.22 4.40
N PRO A 58 9.62 15.16 5.75
CA PRO A 58 8.63 14.35 6.47
C PRO A 58 7.19 14.79 6.15
N TYR A 59 6.29 13.85 5.84
CA TYR A 59 4.88 14.19 5.54
C TYR A 59 4.11 14.69 6.78
N ARG A 60 4.63 14.41 7.98
CA ARG A 60 4.15 14.89 9.28
C ARG A 60 5.30 14.90 10.30
N PRO A 61 5.17 15.57 11.46
CA PRO A 61 6.14 15.47 12.54
C PRO A 61 6.40 14.00 12.93
N GLU A 62 7.69 13.65 13.05
CA GLU A 62 8.17 12.29 13.36
C GLU A 62 7.67 11.21 12.36
N GLY A 63 7.20 11.62 11.18
CA GLY A 63 6.77 10.75 10.11
C GLY A 63 7.91 10.37 9.17
N TRP A 64 7.60 9.48 8.24
CA TRP A 64 8.47 9.18 7.11
C TRP A 64 8.57 10.36 6.16
N THR A 65 9.66 10.42 5.41
CA THR A 65 9.78 11.31 4.25
C THR A 65 8.84 10.88 3.13
N VAL A 66 8.59 11.76 2.17
CA VAL A 66 7.86 11.39 0.95
C VAL A 66 8.57 10.24 0.23
N ARG A 67 9.91 10.27 0.13
CA ARG A 67 10.74 9.21 -0.46
C ARG A 67 10.49 7.85 0.21
N GLN A 68 10.55 7.79 1.53
CA GLN A 68 10.28 6.56 2.29
C GLN A 68 8.83 6.08 2.07
N THR A 69 7.87 7.00 1.98
CA THR A 69 6.46 6.68 1.76
C THR A 69 6.24 6.06 0.37
N VAL A 70 6.87 6.61 -0.68
CA VAL A 70 6.81 6.06 -2.05
C VAL A 70 7.42 4.67 -2.11
N ASN A 71 8.61 4.47 -1.53
CA ASN A 71 9.25 3.15 -1.46
C ASN A 71 8.38 2.14 -0.69
N HIS A 72 7.78 2.58 0.43
CA HIS A 72 6.87 1.73 1.21
C HIS A 72 5.63 1.30 0.41
N CYS A 73 5.08 2.15 -0.47
CA CYS A 73 3.98 1.74 -1.34
C CYS A 73 4.37 0.51 -2.19
N ALA A 74 5.56 0.52 -2.80
CA ALA A 74 6.05 -0.62 -3.56
C ALA A 74 6.18 -1.89 -2.67
N ASP A 75 6.83 -1.78 -1.52
CA ASP A 75 7.04 -2.91 -0.59
C ASP A 75 5.74 -3.50 -0.05
N SER A 76 4.84 -2.64 0.38
CA SER A 76 3.56 -3.02 0.97
C SER A 76 2.69 -3.72 -0.07
N HIS A 77 2.66 -3.18 -1.30
CA HIS A 77 1.85 -3.72 -2.38
C HIS A 77 2.43 -5.04 -2.89
N MET A 78 3.76 -5.20 -2.96
CA MET A 78 4.39 -6.49 -3.28
C MET A 78 3.99 -7.57 -2.27
N ASN A 79 4.03 -7.24 -0.98
CA ASN A 79 3.58 -8.16 0.08
C ASN A 79 2.09 -8.50 -0.06
N ALA A 80 1.22 -7.52 -0.34
CA ALA A 80 -0.21 -7.74 -0.53
C ALA A 80 -0.49 -8.67 -1.75
N PHE A 81 0.19 -8.43 -2.87
CA PHE A 81 0.06 -9.25 -4.07
C PHE A 81 0.50 -10.71 -3.82
N ILE A 82 1.62 -10.91 -3.10
CA ILE A 82 2.08 -12.25 -2.70
C ILE A 82 1.02 -12.94 -1.83
N ARG A 83 0.46 -12.24 -0.83
CA ARG A 83 -0.57 -12.79 0.06
C ARG A 83 -1.83 -13.22 -0.68
N ILE A 84 -2.28 -12.42 -1.65
CA ILE A 84 -3.43 -12.78 -2.49
C ILE A 84 -3.13 -14.05 -3.28
N LYS A 85 -1.95 -14.16 -3.89
CA LYS A 85 -1.58 -15.37 -4.62
C LYS A 85 -1.56 -16.60 -3.72
N LEU A 86 -0.96 -16.50 -2.53
CA LEU A 86 -0.99 -17.59 -1.54
C LEU A 86 -2.43 -17.96 -1.16
N ALA A 87 -3.28 -16.98 -0.85
CA ALA A 87 -4.68 -17.22 -0.50
C ALA A 87 -5.44 -17.94 -1.62
N LEU A 88 -5.18 -17.60 -2.88
CA LEU A 88 -5.80 -18.23 -4.05
C LEU A 88 -5.31 -19.67 -4.27
N THR A 89 -4.06 -20.00 -3.93
CA THR A 89 -3.45 -21.30 -4.24
C THR A 89 -3.36 -22.25 -3.05
N GLU A 90 -3.56 -21.78 -1.83
CA GLU A 90 -3.42 -22.56 -0.60
C GLU A 90 -4.65 -22.43 0.30
N ASN A 91 -4.91 -23.43 1.14
CA ASN A 91 -6.05 -23.39 2.05
C ASN A 91 -5.73 -22.56 3.30
N ASN A 92 -6.22 -21.32 3.35
CA ASN A 92 -6.06 -20.38 4.45
C ASN A 92 -4.60 -20.27 4.97
N PRO A 93 -3.63 -19.92 4.12
CA PRO A 93 -2.21 -19.94 4.47
C PRO A 93 -1.89 -18.91 5.55
N GLN A 94 -0.93 -19.22 6.42
CA GLN A 94 -0.37 -18.23 7.34
C GLN A 94 0.61 -17.31 6.58
N VAL A 95 0.30 -16.01 6.53
CA VAL A 95 1.14 -15.05 5.78
C VAL A 95 2.30 -14.50 6.62
N ILE A 96 3.39 -14.17 5.93
CA ILE A 96 4.55 -13.53 6.55
C ILE A 96 4.24 -12.06 6.80
N VAL A 97 4.59 -11.61 8.01
CA VAL A 97 4.59 -10.21 8.42
C VAL A 97 5.99 -9.63 8.28
N TYR A 98 6.08 -8.32 8.07
CA TYR A 98 7.35 -7.62 7.96
C TYR A 98 7.36 -6.39 8.87
N ARG A 99 8.54 -5.98 9.32
CA ARG A 99 8.70 -4.79 10.16
C ARG A 99 8.83 -3.56 9.26
N GLN A 100 7.71 -2.98 8.86
CA GLN A 100 7.66 -1.87 7.91
C GLN A 100 8.59 -0.70 8.28
N ASP A 101 8.66 -0.33 9.57
CA ASP A 101 9.54 0.75 10.03
C ASP A 101 11.03 0.39 9.88
N SER A 102 11.36 -0.90 10.03
CA SER A 102 12.73 -1.38 9.77
C SER A 102 13.06 -1.34 8.29
N TRP A 103 12.10 -1.65 7.40
CA TRP A 103 12.30 -1.62 5.94
C TRP A 103 12.48 -0.18 5.46
N ALA A 104 11.59 0.73 5.86
CA ALA A 104 11.70 2.16 5.56
C ALA A 104 12.98 2.81 6.12
N ALA A 105 13.62 2.18 7.12
CA ALA A 105 14.87 2.65 7.70
C ALA A 105 16.12 2.23 6.90
N LEU A 106 16.01 1.29 5.97
CA LEU A 106 17.12 0.78 5.14
C LEU A 106 17.64 1.83 4.14
N PRO A 107 18.90 1.69 3.68
CA PRO A 107 19.50 2.69 2.79
C PRO A 107 18.74 2.89 1.48
N ASP A 108 18.27 1.83 0.84
CA ASP A 108 17.50 1.90 -0.41
C ASP A 108 16.19 2.70 -0.25
N SER A 109 15.56 2.63 0.93
CA SER A 109 14.35 3.39 1.24
C SER A 109 14.62 4.87 1.58
N LYS A 110 15.87 5.24 1.91
CA LYS A 110 16.26 6.59 2.35
C LYS A 110 17.00 7.42 1.31
N SER A 111 17.79 6.79 0.45
CA SER A 111 18.72 7.51 -0.43
C SER A 111 18.59 7.16 -1.91
N ASN A 112 17.66 6.26 -2.27
CA ASN A 112 17.48 5.87 -3.67
C ASN A 112 16.62 6.89 -4.43
N ASP A 113 16.85 6.97 -5.74
CA ASP A 113 15.87 7.54 -6.67
C ASP A 113 14.56 6.74 -6.56
N ILE A 114 13.45 7.45 -6.39
CA ILE A 114 12.11 6.83 -6.28
C ILE A 114 11.68 6.15 -7.58
N GLY A 115 12.38 6.39 -8.71
CA GLY A 115 12.10 5.78 -10.00
C GLY A 115 12.01 4.26 -9.96
N ALA A 116 12.88 3.59 -9.19
CA ALA A 116 12.83 2.13 -9.06
C ALA A 116 11.54 1.64 -8.37
N ALA A 117 11.13 2.31 -7.30
CA ALA A 117 9.87 2.01 -6.60
C ALA A 117 8.63 2.28 -7.47
N LEU A 118 8.66 3.37 -8.25
CA LEU A 118 7.59 3.68 -9.21
C LEU A 118 7.47 2.59 -10.29
N ASN A 119 8.59 2.14 -10.87
CA ASN A 119 8.60 1.07 -11.88
C ASN A 119 8.11 -0.28 -11.31
N ILE A 120 8.53 -0.62 -10.08
CA ILE A 120 8.02 -1.82 -9.37
C ILE A 120 6.50 -1.70 -9.20
N THR A 121 6.03 -0.55 -8.72
CA THR A 121 4.61 -0.30 -8.49
C THR A 121 3.80 -0.41 -9.77
N GLU A 122 4.28 0.15 -10.89
CA GLU A 122 3.62 0.08 -12.19
C GLU A 122 3.45 -1.36 -12.68
N GLY A 123 4.54 -2.11 -12.83
CA GLY A 123 4.47 -3.50 -13.31
C GLY A 123 3.74 -4.43 -12.34
N LEU A 124 3.83 -4.18 -11.04
CA LEU A 124 3.08 -4.93 -10.03
C LEU A 124 1.58 -4.71 -10.19
N HIS A 125 1.13 -3.46 -10.27
CA HIS A 125 -0.29 -3.12 -10.34
C HIS A 125 -0.92 -3.55 -11.67
N GLU A 126 -0.17 -3.59 -12.77
CA GLU A 126 -0.62 -4.18 -14.03
C GLU A 126 -1.01 -5.66 -13.81
N ARG A 127 -0.10 -6.46 -13.26
CA ARG A 127 -0.36 -7.88 -12.97
C ARG A 127 -1.46 -8.07 -11.93
N TRP A 128 -1.51 -7.20 -10.93
CA TRP A 128 -2.49 -7.27 -9.86
C TRP A 128 -3.90 -6.96 -10.37
N THR A 129 -4.04 -5.97 -11.26
CA THR A 129 -5.30 -5.63 -11.91
C THR A 129 -5.83 -6.79 -12.74
N ILE A 130 -4.96 -7.43 -13.55
CA ILE A 130 -5.34 -8.62 -14.34
C ILE A 130 -5.84 -9.73 -13.41
N LEU A 131 -5.10 -10.02 -12.34
CA LEU A 131 -5.46 -11.07 -11.38
C LEU A 131 -6.82 -10.79 -10.74
N LEU A 132 -7.02 -9.62 -10.14
CA LEU A 132 -8.26 -9.26 -9.45
C LEU A 132 -9.47 -9.26 -10.38
N SER A 133 -9.31 -8.78 -11.61
CA SER A 133 -10.39 -8.75 -12.61
C SER A 133 -10.81 -10.14 -13.09
N SER A 134 -9.98 -11.16 -12.86
CA SER A 134 -10.23 -12.54 -13.29
C SER A 134 -10.89 -13.41 -12.21
N LEU A 135 -11.00 -12.92 -10.97
CA LEU A 135 -11.48 -13.71 -9.84
C LEU A 135 -12.99 -13.93 -9.90
N THR A 136 -13.38 -15.17 -9.60
CA THR A 136 -14.78 -15.53 -9.34
C THR A 136 -15.25 -15.06 -7.96
N GLU A 137 -16.57 -15.03 -7.74
CA GLU A 137 -17.14 -14.76 -6.41
C GLU A 137 -16.61 -15.72 -5.34
N GLN A 138 -16.41 -17.00 -5.68
CA GLN A 138 -15.86 -17.99 -4.75
C GLN A 138 -14.39 -17.72 -4.41
N GLU A 139 -13.59 -17.26 -5.37
CA GLU A 139 -12.18 -16.91 -5.14
C GLU A 139 -12.02 -15.65 -4.31
N LEU A 140 -12.93 -14.68 -4.45
CA LEU A 140 -12.96 -13.46 -3.63
C LEU A 140 -13.22 -13.75 -2.14
N GLU A 141 -13.90 -14.84 -1.83
CA GLU A 141 -14.15 -15.30 -0.45
C GLU A 141 -12.97 -16.07 0.16
N ARG A 142 -11.88 -16.30 -0.59
CA ARG A 142 -10.70 -17.00 -0.05
C ARG A 142 -9.96 -16.13 0.95
N THR A 143 -9.44 -16.77 1.99
CA THR A 143 -8.81 -16.11 3.13
C THR A 143 -7.35 -16.50 3.27
N PHE A 144 -6.64 -15.73 4.09
CA PHE A 144 -5.35 -16.08 4.64
C PHE A 144 -5.34 -15.71 6.13
N PHE A 145 -4.47 -16.36 6.92
CA PHE A 145 -4.33 -16.09 8.35
C PHE A 145 -3.15 -15.14 8.62
N HIS A 146 -3.42 -14.03 9.28
CA HIS A 146 -2.42 -13.06 9.72
C HIS A 146 -1.94 -13.39 11.15
N PRO A 147 -0.69 -13.86 11.35
CA PRO A 147 -0.25 -14.43 12.64
C PRO A 147 -0.24 -13.43 13.79
N VAL A 148 0.02 -12.15 13.52
CA VAL A 148 0.02 -11.10 14.57
C VAL A 148 -1.39 -10.61 14.92
N GLN A 149 -2.26 -10.42 13.93
CA GLN A 149 -3.65 -9.98 14.16
C GLN A 149 -4.57 -11.13 14.56
N LYS A 150 -4.09 -12.38 14.44
CA LYS A 150 -4.82 -13.63 14.74
C LYS A 150 -6.17 -13.74 14.03
N ARG A 151 -6.21 -13.31 12.76
CA ARG A 151 -7.40 -13.34 11.89
C ARG A 151 -7.00 -13.57 10.45
#